data_AF-A0A285B6S6-F1
#
_entry.id   AF-A0A285B6S6-F1
#
_cell.length_a   1.000
_cell.length_b   1.000
_cell.length_c   1.000
_cell.angle_alpha   90.00
_cell.angle_beta   90.00
_cell.angle_gamma   90.00
#
_symmetry.space_group_name_H-M   'P 1'
#
loop_
_entity.id
_entity.type
_entity.pdbx_description
1 polymer ?
#
loop_
_entity_poly.entity_id
_entity_poly.type
_entity_poly.pdbx_seq_one_letter_code
_entity_poly.pdbx_strand_id
1 'polypeptide(L)'
;MGISRRQLFNFIAPLGTLSFLMPGTSRAKIDNGATLSNEKDLKISKTYLANRVSVSPIDFGAVSNNADIDHTEIILRVIKFAEQNNKAVDLRGGPWRITRALDFTNIKQIIVDWTGRLIVNPNSFKDENGYVVYIGVPGSNVKNGRAIYTSIVGVLLIISENRETTLNGVFIKGNFLTIDSIRTINFNGTGIHISATWDSTIQSISAERCGNVKNFQLRIEPGGDTSNCLFIGRIQSERAYHKCLEIKCIRSVINTIHAERTLIQTDDDGTKPLISGLKYVNVSIQIGNSTINQMIYDNVSDKVATRQVFSSVVINLDQSSMRDGQFNTSHVVSNFGRNSAFENFAVYQFFSGKGVRDSSFSNFKVKKSFLAKSNIRIIGGNIKNLSLAKDAENILLNGCNISSVLLGEKMTNIFFANCTFAKSAEISDSPTANYDHLNLSNPVIFSDCTFKGLVSGVDITPLSIRGGNIREVNLKSNSRVYFENVSIGSFSYIGRPLFTTRNCYIEKLVSWSQPSNDVYQRGMTTEISTDEGITQYIYKSPQVGWVKIE
;
A
#
# COMPACT_ATOMS: atom_id res chain seq x y z
N MET A 1 -2.87 -13.69 55.45
CA MET A 1 -1.45 -14.07 55.40
C MET A 1 -0.94 -13.78 54.00
N GLY A 2 -0.26 -12.66 53.83
CA GLY A 2 0.31 -12.26 52.56
C GLY A 2 1.75 -12.73 52.43
N ILE A 3 2.26 -12.73 51.20
CA ILE A 3 3.56 -12.17 50.80
C ILE A 3 3.48 -11.87 49.29
N SER A 4 3.98 -10.68 48.94
CA SER A 4 3.85 -9.99 47.65
C SER A 4 5.06 -10.16 46.73
N ARG A 5 4.81 -9.97 45.43
CA ARG A 5 5.80 -9.63 44.39
C ARG A 5 6.64 -8.40 44.79
N ARG A 6 7.96 -8.58 44.92
CA ARG A 6 9.06 -7.66 44.57
C ARG A 6 10.24 -7.90 45.51
N GLN A 7 11.26 -8.58 45.02
CA GLN A 7 12.68 -8.30 45.26
C GLN A 7 13.51 -9.30 44.45
N LEU A 8 14.67 -8.83 43.99
CA LEU A 8 15.73 -9.55 43.26
C LEU A 8 15.71 -9.47 41.73
N PHE A 9 15.66 -8.23 41.22
CA PHE A 9 16.71 -7.81 40.28
C PHE A 9 17.78 -7.08 41.09
N ASN A 10 18.98 -7.67 41.14
CA ASN A 10 20.28 -6.99 41.30
C ASN A 10 21.34 -8.08 41.32
N PHE A 11 21.83 -8.50 40.16
CA PHE A 11 23.24 -8.86 39.98
C PHE A 11 23.52 -8.89 38.47
N ILE A 12 24.05 -7.77 37.97
CA ILE A 12 24.80 -7.70 36.73
C ILE A 12 26.27 -7.87 37.15
N ALA A 13 26.92 -8.93 36.68
CA ALA A 13 28.36 -9.05 36.65
C ALA A 13 28.76 -9.73 35.33
N PRO A 14 29.85 -9.28 34.67
CA PRO A 14 30.21 -9.68 33.32
C PRO A 14 30.89 -11.04 33.33
N LEU A 15 30.35 -12.03 32.61
CA LEU A 15 31.07 -13.28 32.34
C LEU A 15 32.06 -13.08 31.18
N GLY A 16 33.08 -12.25 31.46
CA GLY A 16 34.40 -12.39 30.87
C GLY A 16 35.26 -13.25 31.80
N THR A 17 36.17 -14.02 31.21
CA THR A 17 37.23 -14.81 31.89
C THR A 17 36.76 -15.97 32.78
N LEU A 18 36.51 -17.12 32.14
CA LEU A 18 36.77 -18.44 32.73
C LEU A 18 37.84 -19.13 31.86
N SER A 19 39.09 -18.87 32.22
CA SER A 19 40.26 -19.61 31.77
C SER A 19 40.19 -21.04 32.31
N PHE A 20 39.85 -21.99 31.45
CA PHE A 20 40.17 -23.39 31.69
C PHE A 20 41.66 -23.62 31.39
N LEU A 21 42.43 -23.83 32.45
CA LEU A 21 43.75 -24.45 32.41
C LEU A 21 43.57 -25.88 31.89
N MET A 22 44.00 -26.14 30.65
CA MET A 22 44.37 -27.49 30.22
C MET A 22 45.89 -27.68 30.37
N PRO A 23 46.37 -28.88 30.77
CA PRO A 23 47.79 -29.17 30.82
C PRO A 23 48.38 -29.14 29.41
N GLY A 24 49.61 -28.66 29.29
CA GLY A 24 50.26 -28.34 28.02
C GLY A 24 50.32 -29.51 27.04
N THR A 25 49.67 -29.33 25.89
CA THR A 25 50.05 -29.97 24.62
C THR A 25 49.91 -28.95 23.50
N SER A 26 51.06 -28.59 22.92
CA SER A 26 51.30 -27.81 21.70
C SER A 26 50.25 -26.76 21.30
N ARG A 27 50.57 -25.48 21.54
CA ARG A 27 50.10 -24.41 20.66
C ARG A 27 50.61 -24.72 19.24
N ALA A 28 49.75 -25.26 18.39
CA ALA A 28 49.98 -25.21 16.96
C ALA A 28 49.96 -23.73 16.56
N LYS A 29 51.13 -23.19 16.22
CA LYS A 29 51.21 -21.99 15.39
C LYS A 29 50.46 -22.34 14.10
N ILE A 30 49.24 -21.81 13.95
CA ILE A 30 48.59 -21.78 12.65
C ILE A 30 49.35 -20.72 11.87
N ASP A 31 50.21 -21.20 10.98
CA ASP A 31 50.94 -20.37 10.04
C ASP A 31 49.92 -19.68 9.12
N ASN A 32 50.08 -18.36 8.93
CA ASN A 32 49.18 -17.48 8.18
C ASN A 32 49.28 -17.71 6.65
N GLY A 33 49.24 -18.96 6.19
CA GLY A 33 49.46 -19.26 4.78
C GLY A 33 49.34 -20.73 4.37
N ALA A 34 48.70 -21.60 5.16
CA ALA A 34 48.53 -22.99 4.77
C ALA A 34 47.26 -23.19 3.95
N THR A 35 47.41 -23.18 2.62
CA THR A 35 46.55 -23.97 1.73
C THR A 35 46.49 -25.39 2.29
N LEU A 36 45.29 -25.88 2.61
CA LEU A 36 45.06 -27.25 3.09
C LEU A 36 45.45 -28.26 1.99
N SER A 37 46.73 -28.62 1.91
CA SER A 37 47.29 -29.49 0.86
C SER A 37 47.70 -30.89 1.37
N ASN A 38 47.63 -31.17 2.68
CA ASN A 38 48.03 -32.47 3.23
C ASN A 38 46.95 -33.16 4.09
N GLU A 39 46.75 -34.47 3.88
CA GLU A 39 45.72 -35.31 4.52
C GLU A 39 45.80 -35.39 6.06
N LYS A 40 46.98 -35.14 6.67
CA LYS A 40 47.15 -35.15 8.13
C LYS A 40 46.56 -33.90 8.80
N ASP A 41 46.70 -32.72 8.19
CA ASP A 41 46.11 -31.47 8.68
C ASP A 41 44.58 -31.48 8.54
N LEU A 42 44.07 -32.20 7.54
CA LEU A 42 42.64 -32.48 7.34
C LEU A 42 42.03 -33.38 8.41
N LYS A 43 42.78 -34.32 9.02
CA LYS A 43 42.26 -35.17 10.10
C LYS A 43 42.15 -34.42 11.43
N ILE A 44 43.14 -33.60 11.77
CA ILE A 44 43.13 -32.79 13.01
C ILE A 44 42.12 -31.64 12.90
N SER A 45 41.99 -31.00 11.73
CA SER A 45 40.96 -29.99 11.48
C SER A 45 39.54 -30.56 11.46
N LYS A 46 39.34 -31.79 10.96
CA LYS A 46 38.03 -32.48 11.04
C LYS A 46 37.57 -32.69 12.49
N THR A 47 38.46 -33.09 13.40
CA THR A 47 38.10 -33.25 14.82
C THR A 47 37.82 -31.89 15.49
N TYR A 48 38.58 -30.85 15.15
CA TYR A 48 38.35 -29.49 15.65
C TYR A 48 37.01 -28.91 15.18
N LEU A 49 36.70 -29.05 13.88
CA LEU A 49 35.46 -28.55 13.27
C LEU A 49 34.22 -29.37 13.67
N ALA A 50 34.38 -30.66 13.93
CA ALA A 50 33.29 -31.53 14.39
C ALA A 50 32.65 -31.02 15.71
N ASN A 51 33.47 -30.42 16.59
CA ASN A 51 33.02 -29.93 17.90
C ASN A 51 32.38 -28.54 17.86
N ARG A 52 32.49 -27.79 16.75
CA ARG A 52 31.87 -26.47 16.64
C ARG A 52 30.39 -26.59 16.29
N VAL A 53 29.59 -25.63 16.74
CA VAL A 53 28.17 -25.51 16.33
C VAL A 53 28.00 -24.74 15.02
N SER A 54 29.01 -23.94 14.65
CA SER A 54 29.10 -23.19 13.40
C SER A 54 30.47 -23.33 12.73
N VAL A 55 30.51 -23.09 11.43
CA VAL A 55 31.73 -23.02 10.62
C VAL A 55 31.75 -21.74 9.79
N SER A 56 32.94 -21.17 9.60
CA SER A 56 33.14 -19.88 8.93
C SER A 56 34.14 -19.98 7.77
N PRO A 57 34.15 -19.00 6.84
CA PRO A 57 35.18 -18.93 5.80
C PRO A 57 36.61 -18.92 6.34
N ILE A 58 36.84 -18.30 7.51
CA ILE A 58 38.16 -18.22 8.16
C ILE A 58 38.64 -19.62 8.57
N ASP A 59 37.74 -20.50 9.00
CA ASP A 59 38.06 -21.89 9.34
C ASP A 59 38.57 -22.70 8.14
N PHE A 60 38.30 -22.21 6.93
CA PHE A 60 38.69 -22.79 5.65
C PHE A 60 39.79 -21.97 4.95
N GLY A 61 40.45 -21.05 5.68
CA GLY A 61 41.59 -20.29 5.20
C GLY A 61 41.25 -18.99 4.44
N ALA A 62 40.00 -18.49 4.54
CA ALA A 62 39.66 -17.19 3.96
C ALA A 62 40.45 -16.05 4.62
N VAL A 63 40.96 -15.14 3.79
CA VAL A 63 41.67 -13.94 4.25
C VAL A 63 40.68 -12.77 4.29
N SER A 64 40.28 -12.39 5.51
CA SER A 64 39.35 -11.28 5.74
C SER A 64 39.84 -9.94 5.15
N ASN A 65 38.91 -9.05 4.79
CA ASN A 65 39.19 -7.67 4.40
C ASN A 65 40.13 -7.45 3.19
N ASN A 66 40.28 -8.46 2.32
CA ASN A 66 41.03 -8.29 1.07
C ASN A 66 40.09 -8.04 -0.12
N ALA A 67 40.29 -6.92 -0.83
CA ALA A 67 39.45 -6.52 -1.96
C ALA A 67 39.78 -7.23 -3.28
N ASP A 68 40.94 -7.85 -3.37
CA ASP A 68 41.41 -8.49 -4.60
C ASP A 68 41.20 -10.01 -4.58
N ILE A 69 40.73 -10.56 -3.46
CA ILE A 69 40.50 -12.00 -3.29
C ILE A 69 39.04 -12.35 -3.53
N ASP A 70 38.80 -13.26 -4.47
CA ASP A 70 37.53 -13.96 -4.62
C ASP A 70 37.42 -15.08 -3.59
N HIS A 71 36.39 -15.02 -2.75
CA HIS A 71 36.12 -15.96 -1.65
C HIS A 71 35.10 -17.03 -2.01
N THR A 72 34.58 -17.02 -3.24
CA THR A 72 33.47 -17.88 -3.69
C THR A 72 33.72 -19.36 -3.38
N GLU A 73 34.84 -19.92 -3.84
CA GLU A 73 35.12 -21.34 -3.68
C GLU A 73 35.30 -21.74 -2.21
N ILE A 74 35.86 -20.86 -1.38
CA ILE A 74 36.02 -21.12 0.05
C ILE A 74 34.65 -21.14 0.73
N ILE A 75 33.78 -20.17 0.43
CA ILE A 75 32.44 -20.10 1.03
C ILE A 75 31.58 -21.27 0.57
N LEU A 76 31.65 -21.67 -0.70
CA LEU A 76 30.94 -22.85 -1.20
C LEU A 76 31.39 -24.14 -0.49
N ARG A 77 32.68 -24.27 -0.13
CA ARG A 77 33.16 -25.38 0.70
C ARG A 77 32.60 -25.33 2.12
N VAL A 78 32.53 -24.14 2.73
CA VAL A 78 31.92 -23.94 4.05
C VAL A 78 30.45 -24.37 4.04
N ILE A 79 29.68 -23.91 3.05
CA ILE A 79 28.27 -24.26 2.88
C ILE A 79 28.11 -25.79 2.75
N LYS A 80 28.86 -26.41 1.85
CA LYS A 80 28.81 -27.87 1.64
C LYS A 80 29.17 -28.64 2.91
N PHE A 81 30.20 -28.20 3.64
CA PHE A 81 30.57 -28.84 4.91
C PHE A 81 29.48 -28.67 5.97
N ALA A 82 28.92 -27.47 6.09
CA ALA A 82 27.87 -27.16 7.05
C ALA A 82 26.60 -27.97 6.79
N GLU A 83 26.21 -28.11 5.52
CA GLU A 83 25.10 -28.97 5.09
C GLU A 83 25.33 -30.43 5.48
N GLN A 84 26.49 -30.99 5.13
CA GLN A 84 26.82 -32.41 5.40
C GLN A 84 26.91 -32.74 6.89
N ASN A 85 27.22 -31.76 7.74
CA ASN A 85 27.46 -31.95 9.17
C ASN A 85 26.42 -31.26 10.05
N ASN A 86 25.31 -30.77 9.46
CA ASN A 86 24.24 -30.05 10.14
C ASN A 86 24.75 -28.92 11.07
N LYS A 87 25.65 -28.08 10.55
CA LYS A 87 26.23 -26.93 11.26
C LYS A 87 25.64 -25.61 10.76
N ALA A 88 25.73 -24.58 11.58
CA ALA A 88 25.45 -23.22 11.12
C ALA A 88 26.59 -22.69 10.23
N VAL A 89 26.27 -21.85 9.25
CA VAL A 89 27.26 -21.09 8.49
C VAL A 89 27.43 -19.72 9.15
N ASP A 90 28.62 -19.41 9.62
CA ASP A 90 28.98 -18.13 10.22
C ASP A 90 29.78 -17.29 9.22
N LEU A 91 29.14 -16.28 8.65
CA LEU A 91 29.76 -15.39 7.68
C LEU A 91 30.44 -14.19 8.34
N ARG A 92 30.52 -14.08 9.66
CA ARG A 92 31.21 -12.95 10.30
C ARG A 92 32.70 -12.97 10.00
N GLY A 93 33.34 -11.80 10.05
CA GLY A 93 34.77 -11.62 9.81
C GLY A 93 35.16 -11.33 8.36
N GLY A 94 34.22 -10.92 7.50
CA GLY A 94 34.48 -10.49 6.12
C GLY A 94 35.03 -9.05 6.00
N PRO A 95 34.64 -8.28 4.95
CA PRO A 95 33.68 -8.61 3.90
C PRO A 95 34.17 -9.72 2.98
N TRP A 96 33.23 -10.36 2.29
CA TRP A 96 33.52 -11.43 1.34
C TRP A 96 33.16 -11.01 -0.08
N ARG A 97 34.15 -11.05 -0.97
CA ARG A 97 33.91 -10.89 -2.41
C ARG A 97 33.57 -12.22 -3.04
N ILE A 98 32.52 -12.24 -3.85
CA ILE A 98 32.06 -13.45 -4.55
C ILE A 98 31.73 -13.14 -6.01
N THR A 99 31.95 -14.12 -6.87
CA THR A 99 31.76 -14.07 -8.33
C THR A 99 30.73 -15.09 -8.82
N ARG A 100 30.19 -15.93 -7.93
CA ARG A 100 29.12 -16.89 -8.21
C ARG A 100 28.10 -16.92 -7.08
N ALA A 101 26.90 -17.42 -7.39
CA ALA A 101 25.81 -17.54 -6.43
C ALA A 101 26.17 -18.43 -5.23
N LEU A 102 25.69 -18.04 -4.05
CA LEU A 102 25.74 -18.85 -2.84
C LEU A 102 24.37 -19.46 -2.57
N ASP A 103 24.31 -20.79 -2.54
CA ASP A 103 23.08 -21.53 -2.25
C ASP A 103 23.01 -21.95 -0.78
N PHE A 104 22.10 -21.34 -0.01
CA PHE A 104 21.84 -21.68 1.38
C PHE A 104 20.56 -22.51 1.57
N THR A 105 19.98 -23.07 0.51
CA THR A 105 18.69 -23.80 0.56
C THR A 105 18.65 -24.87 1.66
N ASN A 106 19.75 -25.61 1.85
CA ASN A 106 19.83 -26.71 2.82
C ASN A 106 20.48 -26.31 4.15
N ILE A 107 20.80 -25.03 4.36
CA ILE A 107 21.43 -24.54 5.59
C ILE A 107 20.35 -24.15 6.61
N LYS A 108 20.50 -24.63 7.86
CA LYS A 108 19.52 -24.39 8.94
C LYS A 108 19.73 -23.07 9.67
N GLN A 109 20.95 -22.56 9.69
CA GLN A 109 21.26 -21.30 10.34
C GLN A 109 22.42 -20.59 9.65
N ILE A 110 22.22 -19.30 9.39
CA ILE A 110 23.19 -18.38 8.82
C ILE A 110 23.41 -17.27 9.85
N ILE A 111 24.63 -17.12 10.34
CA ILE A 111 25.01 -16.10 11.33
C ILE A 111 25.77 -15.00 10.60
N VAL A 112 25.27 -13.76 10.70
CA VAL A 112 25.72 -12.63 9.89
C VAL A 112 25.65 -11.31 10.66
N ASP A 113 26.58 -10.41 10.35
CA ASP A 113 26.56 -9.02 10.79
C ASP A 113 27.20 -8.11 9.72
N TRP A 114 27.46 -6.85 10.06
CA TRP A 114 28.12 -5.89 9.15
C TRP A 114 29.48 -6.39 8.61
N THR A 115 30.23 -7.14 9.40
CA THR A 115 31.53 -7.68 8.99
C THR A 115 31.35 -8.78 7.95
N GLY A 116 30.25 -9.55 8.01
CA GLY A 116 29.94 -10.64 7.08
C GLY A 116 29.29 -10.26 5.76
N ARG A 117 29.31 -8.97 5.41
CA ARG A 117 28.71 -8.48 4.16
C ARG A 117 29.34 -9.11 2.91
N LEU A 118 28.49 -9.39 1.92
CA LEU A 118 28.88 -9.88 0.61
C LEU A 118 29.04 -8.69 -0.36
N ILE A 119 30.14 -8.67 -1.10
CA ILE A 119 30.45 -7.67 -2.11
C ILE A 119 30.51 -8.35 -3.48
N VAL A 120 29.83 -7.79 -4.47
CA VAL A 120 29.78 -8.36 -5.82
C VAL A 120 30.03 -7.29 -6.87
N ASN A 121 30.77 -7.66 -7.91
CA ASN A 121 30.84 -6.89 -9.14
C ASN A 121 29.91 -7.54 -10.18
N PRO A 122 28.81 -6.88 -10.58
CA PRO A 122 27.84 -7.49 -11.47
C PRO A 122 28.38 -7.80 -12.87
N ASN A 123 29.48 -7.18 -13.30
CA ASN A 123 30.09 -7.43 -14.62
C ASN A 123 30.87 -8.75 -14.67
N SER A 124 31.39 -9.22 -13.53
CA SER A 124 32.15 -10.47 -13.43
C SER A 124 31.37 -11.59 -12.74
N PHE A 125 30.18 -11.31 -12.21
CA PHE A 125 29.34 -12.27 -11.53
C PHE A 125 28.64 -13.22 -12.51
N LYS A 126 28.70 -14.53 -12.24
CA LYS A 126 28.11 -15.56 -13.10
C LYS A 126 27.08 -16.37 -12.33
N ASP A 127 25.84 -16.28 -12.78
CA ASP A 127 24.74 -17.08 -12.28
C ASP A 127 23.61 -17.18 -13.31
N GLU A 128 23.08 -18.38 -13.54
CA GLU A 128 22.05 -18.62 -14.56
C GLU A 128 20.69 -18.01 -14.18
N ASN A 129 20.38 -17.92 -12.89
CA ASN A 129 19.12 -17.34 -12.40
C ASN A 129 19.23 -15.83 -12.11
N GLY A 130 20.44 -15.29 -12.14
CA GLY A 130 20.77 -13.89 -11.90
C GLY A 130 20.59 -13.43 -10.45
N TYR A 131 20.81 -14.27 -9.44
CA TYR A 131 20.84 -13.83 -8.03
C TYR A 131 22.18 -14.11 -7.34
N VAL A 132 22.52 -13.27 -6.36
CA VAL A 132 23.73 -13.46 -5.55
C VAL A 132 23.57 -14.54 -4.50
N VAL A 133 22.40 -14.60 -3.85
CA VAL A 133 22.10 -15.55 -2.78
C VAL A 133 20.76 -16.23 -3.01
N TYR A 134 20.74 -17.55 -2.76
CA TYR A 134 19.55 -18.37 -2.74
C TYR A 134 19.24 -18.86 -1.33
N ILE A 135 17.97 -18.71 -0.92
CA ILE A 135 17.37 -19.40 0.22
C ILE A 135 16.15 -20.11 -0.34
N GLY A 136 16.39 -21.26 -0.98
CA GLY A 136 15.46 -21.89 -1.90
C GLY A 136 15.86 -21.66 -3.36
N VAL A 137 15.56 -22.62 -4.22
CA VAL A 137 16.04 -22.69 -5.60
C VAL A 137 15.13 -21.85 -6.52
N PRO A 138 15.64 -20.81 -7.20
CA PRO A 138 14.86 -20.05 -8.19
C PRO A 138 14.37 -20.94 -9.34
N GLY A 139 13.21 -20.60 -9.92
CA GLY A 139 12.65 -21.31 -11.07
C GLY A 139 12.14 -22.73 -10.77
N SER A 140 12.42 -23.29 -9.59
CA SER A 140 11.92 -24.61 -9.19
C SER A 140 10.40 -24.60 -9.01
N ASN A 141 9.74 -25.72 -9.35
CA ASN A 141 8.29 -25.87 -9.21
C ASN A 141 7.82 -25.73 -7.75
N VAL A 142 6.52 -25.55 -7.54
CA VAL A 142 5.94 -25.26 -6.21
C VAL A 142 6.22 -26.32 -5.12
N LYS A 143 6.51 -27.57 -5.52
CA LYS A 143 6.73 -28.71 -4.61
C LYS A 143 8.20 -28.91 -4.21
N ASN A 144 9.15 -28.34 -4.96
CA ASN A 144 10.58 -28.61 -4.80
C ASN A 144 11.39 -27.32 -4.53
N GLY A 145 12.64 -27.49 -4.11
CA GLY A 145 13.61 -26.40 -4.00
C GLY A 145 13.29 -25.38 -2.90
N ARG A 146 12.65 -25.81 -1.80
CA ARG A 146 12.29 -24.95 -0.67
C ARG A 146 13.35 -25.04 0.43
N ALA A 147 13.76 -23.89 0.94
CA ALA A 147 14.43 -23.85 2.24
C ALA A 147 13.42 -24.15 3.36
N ILE A 148 13.79 -25.01 4.31
CA ILE A 148 12.90 -25.43 5.39
C ILE A 148 13.62 -25.25 6.73
N TYR A 149 12.99 -24.52 7.65
CA TYR A 149 13.53 -24.21 8.98
C TYR A 149 14.86 -23.43 8.95
N THR A 150 15.15 -22.72 7.86
CA THR A 150 16.34 -21.86 7.78
C THR A 150 16.15 -20.61 8.62
N SER A 151 17.16 -20.31 9.44
CA SER A 151 17.23 -19.09 10.25
C SER A 151 18.37 -18.17 9.81
N ILE A 152 18.12 -16.87 9.77
CA ILE A 152 19.16 -15.84 9.64
C ILE A 152 19.22 -15.09 10.97
N VAL A 153 20.39 -15.15 11.62
CA VAL A 153 20.68 -14.45 12.87
C VAL A 153 21.56 -13.25 12.56
N GLY A 154 21.04 -12.05 12.85
CA GLY A 154 21.66 -10.76 12.52
C GLY A 154 21.28 -10.21 11.13
N VAL A 155 22.21 -9.54 10.42
CA VAL A 155 21.92 -8.87 9.14
C VAL A 155 22.71 -9.44 7.97
N LEU A 156 22.02 -10.11 7.05
CA LEU A 156 22.61 -10.53 5.78
C LEU A 156 22.65 -9.31 4.85
N LEU A 157 23.85 -8.75 4.64
CA LEU A 157 24.07 -7.58 3.80
C LEU A 157 24.77 -7.95 2.49
N ILE A 158 24.19 -7.55 1.37
CA ILE A 158 24.77 -7.75 0.03
C ILE A 158 24.85 -6.42 -0.71
N ILE A 159 26.03 -6.10 -1.24
CA ILE A 159 26.31 -4.84 -1.91
C ILE A 159 26.85 -5.12 -3.32
N SER A 160 26.16 -4.56 -4.32
CA SER A 160 26.69 -4.49 -5.68
C SER A 160 27.61 -3.27 -5.84
N GLU A 161 28.82 -3.47 -6.35
CA GLU A 161 29.81 -2.39 -6.52
C GLU A 161 29.34 -1.35 -7.55
N ASN A 162 28.56 -1.76 -8.55
CA ASN A 162 27.98 -0.88 -9.56
C ASN A 162 26.61 -1.39 -10.03
N ARG A 163 26.03 -0.70 -11.03
CA ARG A 163 24.71 -1.00 -11.63
C ARG A 163 24.78 -1.25 -13.14
N GLU A 164 25.96 -1.50 -13.70
CA GLU A 164 26.17 -1.55 -15.16
C GLU A 164 25.47 -2.75 -15.80
N THR A 165 25.48 -3.89 -15.10
CA THR A 165 24.82 -5.13 -15.55
C THR A 165 23.64 -5.47 -14.63
N THR A 166 22.58 -6.06 -15.19
CA THR A 166 21.42 -6.53 -14.41
C THR A 166 21.82 -7.71 -13.53
N LEU A 167 21.66 -7.57 -12.22
CA LEU A 167 21.88 -8.62 -11.23
C LEU A 167 20.86 -8.42 -10.09
N ASN A 168 20.36 -9.51 -9.53
CA ASN A 168 19.46 -9.50 -8.38
C ASN A 168 20.22 -9.86 -7.10
N GLY A 169 19.74 -9.40 -5.94
CA GLY A 169 20.40 -9.63 -4.66
C GLY A 169 20.07 -11.02 -4.07
N VAL A 170 18.92 -11.14 -3.42
CA VAL A 170 18.51 -12.35 -2.68
C VAL A 170 17.21 -12.91 -3.25
N PHE A 171 17.17 -14.21 -3.49
CA PHE A 171 15.95 -14.98 -3.72
C PHE A 171 15.59 -15.82 -2.50
N ILE A 172 14.32 -15.79 -2.11
CA ILE A 172 13.79 -16.52 -0.96
C ILE A 172 12.56 -17.32 -1.39
N LYS A 173 12.62 -18.62 -1.16
CA LYS A 173 11.52 -19.57 -1.30
C LYS A 173 11.66 -20.63 -0.22
N GLY A 174 10.71 -20.67 0.70
CA GLY A 174 10.77 -21.64 1.79
C GLY A 174 9.54 -21.67 2.68
N ASN A 175 9.66 -22.41 3.77
CA ASN A 175 8.64 -22.49 4.81
C ASN A 175 9.27 -22.63 6.21
N PHE A 176 8.57 -22.10 7.21
CA PHE A 176 9.06 -22.03 8.60
C PHE A 176 10.38 -21.27 8.74
N LEU A 177 10.56 -20.20 7.97
CA LEU A 177 11.77 -19.38 8.01
C LEU A 177 11.72 -18.39 9.18
N THR A 178 12.87 -18.14 9.80
CA THR A 178 13.04 -17.09 10.82
C THR A 178 14.18 -16.18 10.42
N ILE A 179 13.88 -14.96 10.00
CA ILE A 179 14.86 -14.04 9.42
C ILE A 179 14.89 -12.76 10.26
N ASP A 180 16.02 -12.50 10.93
CA ASP A 180 16.23 -11.23 11.65
C ASP A 180 16.28 -10.07 10.65
N SER A 181 17.26 -10.05 9.75
CA SER A 181 17.37 -8.98 8.76
C SER A 181 18.08 -9.37 7.47
N ILE A 182 17.60 -8.83 6.36
CA ILE A 182 18.28 -8.85 5.06
C ILE A 182 18.35 -7.42 4.51
N ARG A 183 19.53 -7.03 4.01
CA ARG A 183 19.72 -5.75 3.31
C ARG A 183 20.44 -5.95 1.98
N THR A 184 19.94 -5.33 0.92
CA THR A 184 20.59 -5.32 -0.40
C THR A 184 20.78 -3.90 -0.92
N ILE A 185 21.93 -3.61 -1.51
CA ILE A 185 22.28 -2.26 -1.95
C ILE A 185 22.79 -2.27 -3.39
N ASN A 186 22.33 -1.30 -4.18
CA ASN A 186 22.88 -0.93 -5.49
C ASN A 186 22.68 -1.94 -6.65
N PHE A 187 21.65 -2.78 -6.61
CA PHE A 187 21.39 -3.78 -7.66
C PHE A 187 20.59 -3.21 -8.84
N ASN A 188 21.05 -3.36 -10.08
CA ASN A 188 20.26 -3.04 -11.29
C ASN A 188 19.21 -4.11 -11.63
N GLY A 189 18.65 -4.74 -10.59
CA GLY A 189 17.65 -5.79 -10.63
C GLY A 189 16.89 -5.79 -9.30
N THR A 190 16.16 -6.86 -9.02
CA THR A 190 15.45 -7.02 -7.76
C THR A 190 16.45 -7.18 -6.62
N GLY A 191 16.39 -6.32 -5.60
CA GLY A 191 17.23 -6.45 -4.42
C GLY A 191 16.83 -7.68 -3.60
N ILE A 192 15.56 -7.76 -3.19
CA ILE A 192 15.03 -8.89 -2.42
C ILE A 192 13.78 -9.42 -3.11
N HIS A 193 13.79 -10.72 -3.42
CA HIS A 193 12.67 -11.43 -4.03
C HIS A 193 12.21 -12.58 -3.13
N ILE A 194 11.01 -12.46 -2.57
CA ILE A 194 10.34 -13.52 -1.81
C ILE A 194 9.28 -14.13 -2.71
N SER A 195 9.38 -15.43 -2.97
CA SER A 195 8.49 -16.14 -3.89
C SER A 195 8.01 -17.43 -3.24
N ALA A 196 6.70 -17.68 -3.32
CA ALA A 196 6.04 -18.87 -2.77
C ALA A 196 6.46 -19.21 -1.33
N THR A 197 6.55 -18.24 -0.41
CA THR A 197 7.06 -18.48 0.96
C THR A 197 5.94 -18.60 1.98
N TRP A 198 6.05 -19.55 2.93
CA TRP A 198 4.97 -19.91 3.86
C TRP A 198 5.39 -19.86 5.32
N ASP A 199 4.45 -19.58 6.22
CA ASP A 199 4.59 -19.79 7.67
C ASP A 199 5.89 -19.21 8.25
N SER A 200 6.26 -18.01 7.82
CA SER A 200 7.60 -17.46 8.04
C SER A 200 7.54 -16.09 8.72
N THR A 201 8.53 -15.84 9.58
CA THR A 201 8.68 -14.60 10.33
C THR A 201 9.94 -13.88 9.84
N ILE A 202 9.77 -12.63 9.43
CA ILE A 202 10.84 -11.76 8.94
C ILE A 202 10.79 -10.46 9.75
N GLN A 203 11.79 -10.20 10.58
CA GLN A 203 11.79 -8.98 11.40
C GLN A 203 12.03 -7.73 10.54
N SER A 204 12.99 -7.74 9.61
CA SER A 204 13.22 -6.62 8.70
C SER A 204 13.82 -7.01 7.34
N ILE A 205 13.27 -6.46 6.25
CA ILE A 205 13.88 -6.52 4.92
C ILE A 205 14.08 -5.11 4.37
N SER A 206 15.26 -4.85 3.83
CA SER A 206 15.64 -3.53 3.34
C SER A 206 16.33 -3.61 1.98
N ALA A 207 15.90 -2.79 1.05
CA ALA A 207 16.62 -2.59 -0.20
C ALA A 207 16.84 -1.10 -0.45
N GLU A 208 18.04 -0.75 -0.91
CA GLU A 208 18.40 0.63 -1.25
C GLU A 208 19.03 0.69 -2.64
N ARG A 209 18.63 1.67 -3.46
CA ARG A 209 19.22 1.90 -4.79
C ARG A 209 19.19 0.63 -5.64
N CYS A 210 18.11 -0.13 -5.57
CA CYS A 210 17.85 -1.34 -6.36
C CYS A 210 16.66 -1.10 -7.32
N GLY A 211 16.29 -2.13 -8.08
CA GLY A 211 15.21 -2.07 -9.07
C GLY A 211 15.61 -1.38 -10.36
N ASN A 212 14.73 -1.41 -11.36
CA ASN A 212 14.82 -0.67 -12.62
C ASN A 212 13.42 -0.59 -13.27
N VAL A 213 13.34 -0.17 -14.54
CA VAL A 213 12.05 -0.06 -15.26
C VAL A 213 11.32 -1.40 -15.46
N LYS A 214 12.01 -2.55 -15.32
CA LYS A 214 11.44 -3.90 -15.47
C LYS A 214 11.27 -4.63 -14.13
N ASN A 215 12.18 -4.43 -13.19
CA ASN A 215 12.28 -5.18 -11.94
C ASN A 215 11.99 -4.31 -10.72
N PHE A 216 11.06 -4.75 -9.86
CA PHE A 216 10.83 -4.11 -8.56
C PHE A 216 12.04 -4.26 -7.65
N GLN A 217 12.39 -3.21 -6.91
CA GLN A 217 13.47 -3.23 -5.92
C GLN A 217 13.25 -4.30 -4.83
N LEU A 218 12.02 -4.44 -4.35
CA LEU A 218 11.63 -5.52 -3.46
C LEU A 218 10.30 -6.11 -3.90
N ARG A 219 10.25 -7.44 -3.94
CA ARG A 219 9.15 -8.20 -4.52
C ARG A 219 8.75 -9.35 -3.62
N ILE A 220 7.47 -9.45 -3.30
CA ILE A 220 6.82 -10.63 -2.70
C ILE A 220 5.79 -11.13 -3.70
N GLU A 221 5.91 -12.38 -4.14
CA GLU A 221 5.02 -12.95 -5.16
C GLU A 221 4.55 -14.37 -4.83
N PRO A 222 3.46 -14.86 -5.45
CA PRO A 222 2.97 -16.23 -5.25
C PRO A 222 3.88 -17.34 -5.80
N GLY A 223 4.71 -17.07 -6.80
CA GLY A 223 5.68 -18.07 -7.33
C GLY A 223 5.06 -19.36 -7.88
N GLY A 224 3.86 -19.28 -8.46
CA GLY A 224 3.10 -20.44 -8.97
C GLY A 224 2.18 -21.11 -7.95
N ASP A 225 2.24 -20.71 -6.67
CA ASP A 225 1.28 -21.09 -5.63
C ASP A 225 0.86 -19.84 -4.85
N THR A 226 1.35 -19.65 -3.62
CA THR A 226 1.05 -18.50 -2.77
C THR A 226 2.25 -18.15 -1.90
N SER A 227 2.45 -16.87 -1.63
CA SER A 227 3.18 -16.43 -0.45
C SER A 227 2.15 -16.15 0.64
N ASN A 228 2.21 -16.86 1.75
CA ASN A 228 1.15 -16.85 2.76
C ASN A 228 1.66 -17.00 4.20
N CYS A 229 0.80 -16.64 5.17
CA CYS A 229 1.11 -16.78 6.60
C CYS A 229 2.45 -16.13 6.98
N LEU A 230 2.76 -14.99 6.34
CA LEU A 230 3.97 -14.24 6.61
C LEU A 230 3.72 -13.22 7.72
N PHE A 231 4.64 -13.14 8.68
CA PHE A 231 4.78 -11.98 9.54
C PHE A 231 6.01 -11.19 9.10
N ILE A 232 5.82 -9.93 8.70
CA ILE A 232 6.92 -9.03 8.35
C ILE A 232 6.88 -7.80 9.26
N GLY A 233 7.87 -7.67 10.12
CA GLY A 233 7.98 -6.54 11.06
C GLY A 233 8.22 -5.21 10.33
N ARG A 234 9.13 -5.20 9.36
CA ARG A 234 9.48 -3.99 8.61
C ARG A 234 9.93 -4.29 7.18
N ILE A 235 9.43 -3.48 6.25
CA ILE A 235 9.94 -3.37 4.88
C ILE A 235 10.47 -1.95 4.69
N GLN A 236 11.73 -1.82 4.23
CA GLN A 236 12.32 -0.54 3.86
C GLN A 236 12.75 -0.57 2.39
N SER A 237 12.24 0.36 1.59
CA SER A 237 12.55 0.47 0.17
C SER A 237 13.01 1.89 -0.14
N GLU A 238 14.32 2.14 -0.11
CA GLU A 238 14.88 3.48 -0.28
C GLU A 238 15.44 3.67 -1.68
N ARG A 239 15.17 4.84 -2.27
CA ARG A 239 15.82 5.30 -3.51
C ARG A 239 15.71 4.28 -4.66
N ALA A 240 14.56 3.62 -4.76
CA ALA A 240 14.32 2.64 -5.81
C ALA A 240 14.37 3.30 -7.19
N TYR A 241 14.92 2.59 -8.18
CA TYR A 241 14.90 3.05 -9.57
C TYR A 241 13.63 2.54 -10.25
N HIS A 242 12.69 3.45 -10.46
CA HIS A 242 11.39 3.27 -11.09
C HIS A 242 10.42 2.32 -10.37
N LYS A 243 10.68 1.00 -10.34
CA LYS A 243 9.81 0.01 -9.68
C LYS A 243 10.26 -0.21 -8.22
N CYS A 244 9.46 0.28 -7.28
CA CYS A 244 9.80 0.33 -5.85
C CYS A 244 9.41 -0.94 -5.09
N LEU A 245 8.13 -1.30 -5.11
CA LEU A 245 7.59 -2.42 -4.33
C LEU A 245 6.53 -3.20 -5.10
N GLU A 246 6.63 -4.53 -5.05
CA GLU A 246 5.51 -5.41 -5.35
C GLU A 246 5.25 -6.33 -4.15
N ILE A 247 4.02 -6.35 -3.63
CA ILE A 247 3.62 -7.22 -2.52
C ILE A 247 2.35 -7.96 -2.92
N LYS A 248 2.50 -9.27 -3.16
CA LYS A 248 1.43 -10.19 -3.49
C LYS A 248 1.46 -11.38 -2.53
N CYS A 249 0.61 -11.33 -1.51
CA CYS A 249 0.55 -12.37 -0.48
C CYS A 249 -0.85 -12.49 0.13
N ILE A 250 -1.10 -13.60 0.81
CA ILE A 250 -2.37 -13.85 1.51
C ILE A 250 -2.15 -14.22 2.98
N ARG A 251 -3.16 -14.03 3.85
CA ARG A 251 -3.11 -14.44 5.27
C ARG A 251 -1.88 -13.91 6.02
N SER A 252 -1.40 -12.72 5.64
CA SER A 252 -0.13 -12.19 6.10
C SER A 252 -0.31 -10.88 6.87
N VAL A 253 0.61 -10.62 7.79
CA VAL A 253 0.67 -9.37 8.57
C VAL A 253 1.97 -8.66 8.25
N ILE A 254 1.86 -7.47 7.69
CA ILE A 254 3.01 -6.58 7.43
C ILE A 254 2.84 -5.36 8.33
N ASN A 255 3.76 -5.17 9.27
CA ASN A 255 3.59 -4.12 10.27
C ASN A 255 3.93 -2.74 9.67
N THR A 256 5.16 -2.49 9.23
CA THR A 256 5.54 -1.18 8.68
C THR A 256 6.21 -1.30 7.32
N ILE A 257 5.76 -0.48 6.37
CA ILE A 257 6.43 -0.25 5.09
C ILE A 257 6.88 1.20 5.02
N HIS A 258 8.19 1.41 4.92
CA HIS A 258 8.78 2.73 4.65
C HIS A 258 9.44 2.68 3.28
N ALA A 259 8.76 3.26 2.29
CA ALA A 259 9.28 3.42 0.94
C ALA A 259 9.49 4.90 0.66
N GLU A 260 10.69 5.30 0.23
CA GLU A 260 10.97 6.71 0.00
C GLU A 260 11.93 6.95 -1.15
N ARG A 261 11.82 8.15 -1.72
CA ARG A 261 12.69 8.72 -2.74
C ARG A 261 12.80 7.85 -3.98
N THR A 262 11.70 7.21 -4.38
CA THR A 262 11.66 6.49 -5.66
C THR A 262 11.94 7.43 -6.83
N LEU A 263 12.87 7.03 -7.69
CA LEU A 263 13.26 7.76 -8.90
C LEU A 263 12.44 7.28 -10.09
N ILE A 264 11.54 8.09 -10.62
CA ILE A 264 10.71 7.68 -11.76
C ILE A 264 11.45 7.99 -13.07
N GLN A 265 11.86 6.93 -13.77
CA GLN A 265 12.73 7.02 -14.94
C GLN A 265 12.00 7.13 -16.30
N THR A 266 10.72 6.75 -16.38
CA THR A 266 9.92 6.74 -17.61
C THR A 266 8.45 7.01 -17.27
N ASP A 267 7.67 7.52 -18.23
CA ASP A 267 6.21 7.69 -18.17
C ASP A 267 5.43 6.54 -18.85
N ASP A 268 6.15 5.55 -19.38
CA ASP A 268 5.63 4.29 -19.92
C ASP A 268 6.65 3.18 -19.64
N ASP A 269 6.28 2.23 -18.78
CA ASP A 269 7.10 1.05 -18.47
C ASP A 269 6.54 -0.23 -19.11
N GLY A 270 5.59 -0.07 -20.05
CA GLY A 270 4.84 -1.17 -20.67
C GLY A 270 3.64 -1.63 -19.84
N THR A 271 3.34 -1.02 -18.69
CA THR A 271 2.12 -1.33 -17.94
C THR A 271 0.88 -0.87 -18.71
N LYS A 272 -0.14 -1.74 -18.79
CA LYS A 272 -1.44 -1.38 -19.35
C LYS A 272 -1.98 -0.11 -18.69
N PRO A 273 -2.54 0.84 -19.47
CA PRO A 273 -3.04 2.09 -18.92
C PRO A 273 -3.95 1.88 -17.72
N LEU A 274 -3.63 2.55 -16.61
CA LEU A 274 -4.42 2.53 -15.39
C LEU A 274 -5.64 3.45 -15.52
N ILE A 275 -6.60 3.34 -14.61
CA ILE A 275 -7.75 4.27 -14.52
C ILE A 275 -7.30 5.72 -14.33
N SER A 276 -6.13 5.93 -13.70
CA SER A 276 -5.50 7.25 -13.56
C SER A 276 -4.91 7.81 -14.87
N GLY A 277 -4.87 7.02 -15.95
CA GLY A 277 -4.22 7.34 -17.23
C GLY A 277 -2.73 7.06 -17.28
N LEU A 278 -2.08 6.74 -16.15
CA LEU A 278 -0.65 6.42 -16.10
C LEU A 278 -0.36 5.06 -16.75
N LYS A 279 0.79 4.93 -17.41
CA LYS A 279 1.26 3.71 -18.10
C LYS A 279 2.47 3.06 -17.41
N TYR A 280 2.62 3.33 -16.12
CA TYR A 280 3.66 2.74 -15.27
C TYR A 280 3.13 2.46 -13.88
N VAL A 281 3.81 1.57 -13.16
CA VAL A 281 3.50 1.23 -11.76
C VAL A 281 4.78 1.20 -10.95
N ASN A 282 4.85 2.04 -9.93
CA ASN A 282 5.99 2.11 -9.01
C ASN A 282 5.76 1.23 -7.78
N VAL A 283 4.53 1.16 -7.29
CA VAL A 283 4.13 0.33 -6.14
C VAL A 283 2.89 -0.49 -6.51
N SER A 284 2.95 -1.79 -6.26
CA SER A 284 1.87 -2.75 -6.52
C SER A 284 1.59 -3.58 -5.27
N ILE A 285 0.46 -3.32 -4.62
CA ILE A 285 -0.01 -4.06 -3.45
C ILE A 285 -1.26 -4.84 -3.86
N GLN A 286 -1.20 -6.16 -3.72
CA GLN A 286 -2.34 -7.05 -3.95
C GLN A 286 -2.35 -8.12 -2.87
N ILE A 287 -3.18 -7.93 -1.85
CA ILE A 287 -3.20 -8.81 -0.68
C ILE A 287 -4.59 -9.38 -0.42
N GLY A 288 -4.64 -10.60 0.12
CA GLY A 288 -5.87 -11.32 0.44
C GLY A 288 -5.89 -11.83 1.88
N ASN A 289 -6.95 -11.59 2.65
CA ASN A 289 -7.05 -11.98 4.06
C ASN A 289 -5.84 -11.50 4.89
N SER A 290 -5.30 -10.34 4.56
CA SER A 290 -4.03 -9.82 5.08
C SER A 290 -4.21 -8.43 5.68
N THR A 291 -3.24 -7.97 6.46
CA THR A 291 -3.21 -6.60 6.97
C THR A 291 -1.85 -5.94 6.79
N ILE A 292 -1.87 -4.67 6.35
CA ILE A 292 -0.72 -3.76 6.40
C ILE A 292 -1.04 -2.69 7.46
N ASN A 293 -0.25 -2.58 8.53
CA ASN A 293 -0.56 -1.63 9.61
C ASN A 293 -0.13 -0.20 9.30
N GLN A 294 0.95 -0.02 8.52
CA GLN A 294 1.41 1.31 8.12
C GLN A 294 2.17 1.24 6.80
N MET A 295 1.92 2.22 5.92
CA MET A 295 2.77 2.44 4.76
C MET A 295 2.98 3.92 4.47
N ILE A 296 4.24 4.31 4.33
CA ILE A 296 4.61 5.62 3.81
C ILE A 296 5.30 5.41 2.47
N TYR A 297 4.88 6.18 1.48
CA TYR A 297 5.47 6.20 0.15
C TYR A 297 5.62 7.62 -0.37
N ASP A 298 6.84 7.96 -0.81
CA ASP A 298 7.10 9.16 -1.59
C ASP A 298 8.05 8.90 -2.78
N ASN A 299 8.11 9.88 -3.66
CA ASN A 299 8.97 9.89 -4.83
C ASN A 299 9.77 11.19 -4.89
N VAL A 300 10.92 11.13 -5.57
CA VAL A 300 11.71 12.31 -5.91
C VAL A 300 11.62 12.54 -7.43
N SER A 301 11.60 13.81 -7.83
CA SER A 301 11.78 14.17 -9.23
C SER A 301 13.27 14.10 -9.56
N ASP A 302 13.64 13.27 -10.54
CA ASP A 302 14.87 13.55 -11.28
C ASP A 302 14.56 14.64 -12.31
N LYS A 303 15.55 15.49 -12.61
CA LYS A 303 15.45 16.49 -13.67
C LYS A 303 15.30 15.88 -15.08
N VAL A 304 15.35 14.55 -15.19
CA VAL A 304 15.23 13.78 -16.44
C VAL A 304 13.78 13.67 -16.91
N ALA A 305 12.79 13.72 -16.01
CA ALA A 305 11.38 13.70 -16.39
C ALA A 305 10.89 15.14 -16.66
N THR A 306 10.55 15.43 -17.92
CA THR A 306 10.17 16.76 -18.41
C THR A 306 8.81 17.28 -17.92
N ARG A 307 8.10 16.53 -17.06
CA ARG A 307 6.76 16.84 -16.53
C ARG A 307 6.66 16.45 -15.06
N GLN A 308 5.70 17.04 -14.36
CA GLN A 308 5.42 16.76 -12.95
C GLN A 308 5.36 15.24 -12.70
N VAL A 309 6.28 14.75 -11.88
CA VAL A 309 6.50 13.33 -11.64
C VAL A 309 5.54 12.86 -10.55
N PHE A 310 4.32 12.49 -10.94
CA PHE A 310 3.41 11.78 -10.05
C PHE A 310 3.88 10.34 -9.90
N SER A 311 3.74 9.77 -8.71
CA SER A 311 3.98 8.35 -8.54
C SER A 311 2.71 7.53 -8.72
N SER A 312 2.86 6.33 -9.27
CA SER A 312 1.77 5.42 -9.61
C SER A 312 1.72 4.25 -8.63
N VAL A 313 0.63 4.17 -7.87
CA VAL A 313 0.42 3.19 -6.80
C VAL A 313 -0.85 2.40 -7.09
N VAL A 314 -0.75 1.07 -7.12
CA VAL A 314 -1.90 0.17 -7.24
C VAL A 314 -2.10 -0.54 -5.90
N ILE A 315 -3.30 -0.46 -5.33
CA ILE A 315 -3.66 -1.12 -4.07
C ILE A 315 -4.97 -1.89 -4.28
N ASN A 316 -4.88 -3.22 -4.28
CA ASN A 316 -6.02 -4.12 -4.33
C ASN A 316 -6.06 -4.96 -3.06
N LEU A 317 -7.17 -4.88 -2.34
CA LEU A 317 -7.35 -5.52 -1.04
C LEU A 317 -8.54 -6.49 -1.15
N ASP A 318 -8.33 -7.77 -0.83
CA ASP A 318 -9.40 -8.76 -0.79
C ASP A 318 -9.58 -9.28 0.62
N GLN A 319 -10.73 -9.04 1.25
CA GLN A 319 -10.97 -9.33 2.68
C GLN A 319 -9.81 -8.86 3.57
N SER A 320 -9.23 -7.71 3.24
CA SER A 320 -7.96 -7.23 3.80
C SER A 320 -8.09 -5.81 4.32
N SER A 321 -7.16 -5.41 5.17
CA SER A 321 -7.10 -4.02 5.64
C SER A 321 -5.73 -3.41 5.43
N MET A 322 -5.74 -2.11 5.16
CA MET A 322 -4.54 -1.30 5.17
C MET A 322 -4.80 -0.08 6.04
N ARG A 323 -3.95 0.12 7.04
CA ARG A 323 -4.03 1.21 8.01
C ARG A 323 -2.88 2.17 7.79
N ASP A 324 -3.12 3.44 8.10
CA ASP A 324 -2.14 4.54 8.07
C ASP A 324 -1.34 4.62 6.76
N GLY A 325 -2.04 4.78 5.63
CA GLY A 325 -1.44 4.92 4.29
C GLY A 325 -1.10 6.36 3.91
N GLN A 326 0.17 6.68 3.73
CA GLN A 326 0.65 8.02 3.32
C GLN A 326 1.19 8.01 1.89
N PHE A 327 0.41 8.56 0.96
CA PHE A 327 0.66 8.62 -0.49
C PHE A 327 0.46 10.05 -1.02
N ASN A 328 1.06 11.00 -0.30
CA ASN A 328 0.76 12.42 -0.39
C ASN A 328 1.04 13.07 -1.76
N THR A 329 1.82 12.40 -2.63
CA THR A 329 2.21 12.83 -3.98
C THR A 329 1.78 11.84 -5.07
N SER A 330 1.00 10.82 -4.73
CA SER A 330 0.74 9.67 -5.62
C SER A 330 -0.67 9.64 -6.18
N HIS A 331 -0.79 9.08 -7.38
CA HIS A 331 -2.03 8.60 -7.96
C HIS A 331 -2.24 7.16 -7.49
N VAL A 332 -3.22 6.96 -6.62
CA VAL A 332 -3.53 5.66 -6.04
C VAL A 332 -4.74 5.07 -6.78
N VAL A 333 -4.61 3.85 -7.27
CA VAL A 333 -5.66 3.13 -7.99
C VAL A 333 -6.00 1.85 -7.24
N SER A 334 -7.30 1.61 -7.03
CA SER A 334 -7.82 0.32 -6.60
C SER A 334 -8.79 -0.19 -7.65
N ASN A 335 -8.40 -1.24 -8.37
CA ASN A 335 -9.22 -1.84 -9.42
C ASN A 335 -10.12 -2.95 -8.89
N PHE A 336 -9.68 -3.61 -7.81
CA PHE A 336 -10.34 -4.75 -7.22
C PHE A 336 -10.24 -4.69 -5.71
N GLY A 337 -11.34 -5.05 -5.05
CA GLY A 337 -11.33 -5.41 -3.65
C GLY A 337 -12.69 -5.82 -3.14
N ARG A 338 -12.75 -6.64 -2.10
CA ARG A 338 -14.01 -7.11 -1.50
C ARG A 338 -13.91 -7.02 0.00
N ASN A 339 -14.94 -6.53 0.68
CA ASN A 339 -15.01 -6.48 2.15
C ASN A 339 -13.71 -5.96 2.79
N SER A 340 -13.16 -4.88 2.23
CA SER A 340 -11.83 -4.38 2.58
C SER A 340 -11.87 -3.00 3.21
N ALA A 341 -10.86 -2.68 4.01
CA ALA A 341 -10.78 -1.44 4.77
C ALA A 341 -9.53 -0.62 4.42
N PHE A 342 -9.73 0.65 4.09
CA PHE A 342 -8.70 1.66 3.87
C PHE A 342 -8.82 2.71 4.98
N GLU A 343 -7.90 2.70 5.94
CA GLU A 343 -8.02 3.49 7.18
C GLU A 343 -6.91 4.55 7.29
N ASN A 344 -7.28 5.80 7.58
CA ASN A 344 -6.35 6.93 7.78
C ASN A 344 -5.42 7.21 6.59
N PHE A 345 -5.95 7.13 5.37
CA PHE A 345 -5.15 7.38 4.17
C PHE A 345 -5.04 8.87 3.86
N ALA A 346 -3.86 9.31 3.44
CA ALA A 346 -3.64 10.61 2.83
C ALA A 346 -3.07 10.45 1.43
N VAL A 347 -3.81 10.90 0.41
CA VAL A 347 -3.49 10.66 -1.01
C VAL A 347 -3.58 11.95 -1.82
N TYR A 348 -2.83 12.04 -2.92
CA TYR A 348 -3.01 13.14 -3.87
C TYR A 348 -4.28 12.94 -4.70
N GLN A 349 -4.36 11.84 -5.44
CA GLN A 349 -5.57 11.39 -6.15
C GLN A 349 -5.86 9.93 -5.85
N PHE A 350 -7.14 9.58 -5.75
CA PHE A 350 -7.59 8.20 -5.62
C PHE A 350 -8.59 7.83 -6.71
N PHE A 351 -8.47 6.62 -7.25
CA PHE A 351 -9.36 6.09 -8.27
C PHE A 351 -9.86 4.72 -7.84
N SER A 352 -11.18 4.59 -7.71
CA SER A 352 -11.84 3.29 -7.46
C SER A 352 -12.43 2.72 -8.75
N GLY A 353 -12.15 1.45 -9.03
CA GLY A 353 -12.72 0.70 -10.14
C GLY A 353 -14.02 -0.03 -9.76
N LYS A 354 -14.76 -0.55 -10.75
CA LYS A 354 -16.00 -1.34 -10.53
C LYS A 354 -15.77 -2.66 -9.78
N GLY A 355 -14.52 -3.13 -9.73
CA GLY A 355 -14.14 -4.34 -9.01
C GLY A 355 -13.99 -4.15 -7.51
N VAL A 356 -14.03 -2.90 -7.01
CA VAL A 356 -14.07 -2.60 -5.58
C VAL A 356 -15.51 -2.75 -5.10
N ARG A 357 -15.73 -3.60 -4.10
CA ARG A 357 -17.05 -3.98 -3.57
C ARG A 357 -17.03 -4.05 -2.07
N ASP A 358 -18.11 -3.59 -1.45
CA ASP A 358 -18.37 -3.65 -0.01
C ASP A 358 -17.17 -3.17 0.82
N SER A 359 -16.46 -2.17 0.29
CA SER A 359 -15.20 -1.69 0.87
C SER A 359 -15.40 -0.33 1.54
N SER A 360 -14.66 -0.11 2.62
CA SER A 360 -14.78 1.09 3.44
C SER A 360 -13.51 1.92 3.42
N PHE A 361 -13.69 3.24 3.44
CA PHE A 361 -12.66 4.25 3.53
C PHE A 361 -12.93 5.08 4.79
N SER A 362 -12.06 5.03 5.79
CA SER A 362 -12.25 5.77 7.05
C SER A 362 -11.17 6.83 7.24
N ASN A 363 -11.58 8.01 7.71
CA ASN A 363 -10.72 9.18 7.91
C ASN A 363 -9.84 9.49 6.68
N PHE A 364 -10.48 9.50 5.51
CA PHE A 364 -9.80 9.56 4.22
C PHE A 364 -9.47 10.99 3.81
N LYS A 365 -8.19 11.31 3.55
CA LYS A 365 -7.72 12.64 3.13
C LYS A 365 -7.28 12.63 1.67
N VAL A 366 -8.04 13.32 0.82
CA VAL A 366 -7.78 13.39 -0.63
C VAL A 366 -7.47 14.83 -1.03
N LYS A 367 -6.21 15.09 -1.40
CA LYS A 367 -5.71 16.46 -1.65
C LYS A 367 -6.18 17.06 -2.97
N LYS A 368 -6.42 16.26 -4.00
CA LYS A 368 -6.88 16.74 -5.32
C LYS A 368 -8.22 16.17 -5.69
N SER A 369 -8.32 14.87 -5.98
CA SER A 369 -9.60 14.29 -6.39
C SER A 369 -9.75 12.81 -6.04
N PHE A 370 -10.98 12.40 -5.77
CA PHE A 370 -11.39 11.02 -5.64
C PHE A 370 -12.40 10.69 -6.74
N LEU A 371 -12.03 9.82 -7.68
CA LEU A 371 -12.98 9.18 -8.58
C LEU A 371 -13.62 7.96 -7.91
N ALA A 372 -14.86 8.11 -7.49
CA ALA A 372 -15.66 7.08 -6.84
C ALA A 372 -16.57 6.39 -7.86
N LYS A 373 -16.54 5.04 -7.91
CA LYS A 373 -17.28 4.27 -8.92
C LYS A 373 -18.43 3.46 -8.34
N SER A 374 -18.21 2.43 -7.51
CA SER A 374 -19.35 1.69 -6.98
C SER A 374 -19.06 0.94 -5.68
N ASN A 375 -20.12 0.69 -4.90
CA ASN A 375 -20.16 -0.20 -3.74
C ASN A 375 -19.10 0.13 -2.67
N ILE A 376 -19.01 1.42 -2.31
CA ILE A 376 -18.05 1.90 -1.30
C ILE A 376 -18.73 2.74 -0.23
N ARG A 377 -18.19 2.66 0.98
CA ARG A 377 -18.56 3.51 2.11
C ARG A 377 -17.39 4.39 2.51
N ILE A 378 -17.61 5.70 2.65
CA ILE A 378 -16.61 6.67 3.08
C ILE A 378 -17.09 7.27 4.41
N ILE A 379 -16.28 7.16 5.45
CA ILE A 379 -16.61 7.57 6.82
C ILE A 379 -15.57 8.58 7.30
N GLY A 380 -15.99 9.83 7.47
CA GLY A 380 -15.12 10.92 7.86
C GLY A 380 -14.09 11.30 6.80
N GLY A 381 -13.25 12.27 7.15
CA GLY A 381 -12.13 12.70 6.31
C GLY A 381 -12.38 14.00 5.54
N ASN A 382 -11.43 14.34 4.68
CA ASN A 382 -11.39 15.59 3.93
C ASN A 382 -11.13 15.29 2.45
N ILE A 383 -12.13 15.55 1.60
CA ILE A 383 -12.05 15.32 0.16
C ILE A 383 -12.11 16.66 -0.56
N LYS A 384 -11.04 17.01 -1.29
CA LYS A 384 -11.03 18.26 -2.06
C LYS A 384 -12.08 18.21 -3.16
N ASN A 385 -11.93 17.30 -4.12
CA ASN A 385 -12.89 17.11 -5.20
C ASN A 385 -13.37 15.65 -5.22
N LEU A 386 -14.67 15.43 -5.07
CA LEU A 386 -15.28 14.12 -5.28
C LEU A 386 -15.86 14.07 -6.69
N SER A 387 -15.50 13.07 -7.48
CA SER A 387 -16.10 12.81 -8.78
C SER A 387 -16.79 11.46 -8.74
N LEU A 388 -18.10 11.46 -8.94
CA LEU A 388 -18.88 10.24 -9.11
C LEU A 388 -18.81 9.85 -10.58
N ALA A 389 -18.35 8.62 -10.85
CA ALA A 389 -18.20 8.14 -12.22
C ALA A 389 -19.57 7.91 -12.91
N LYS A 390 -19.53 7.73 -14.22
CA LYS A 390 -20.68 7.20 -14.96
C LYS A 390 -21.04 5.79 -14.48
N ASP A 391 -22.35 5.56 -14.35
CA ASP A 391 -23.02 4.40 -13.77
C ASP A 391 -22.55 4.13 -12.33
N ALA A 392 -22.32 5.19 -11.54
CA ALA A 392 -21.93 5.02 -10.16
C ALA A 392 -23.09 4.50 -9.31
N GLU A 393 -22.81 3.54 -8.42
CA GLU A 393 -23.86 2.88 -7.63
C GLU A 393 -23.46 2.60 -6.19
N ASN A 394 -24.43 2.64 -5.27
CA ASN A 394 -24.28 2.21 -3.87
C ASN A 394 -23.08 2.88 -3.18
N ILE A 395 -23.02 4.20 -3.22
CA ILE A 395 -21.97 4.99 -2.59
C ILE A 395 -22.57 5.71 -1.38
N LEU A 396 -22.01 5.44 -0.20
CA LEU A 396 -22.39 6.09 1.05
C LEU A 396 -21.23 6.93 1.56
N LEU A 397 -21.46 8.23 1.75
CA LEU A 397 -20.55 9.14 2.44
C LEU A 397 -21.18 9.55 3.77
N ASN A 398 -20.45 9.42 4.87
CA ASN A 398 -20.92 9.82 6.19
C ASN A 398 -19.87 10.69 6.90
N GLY A 399 -20.24 11.88 7.39
CA GLY A 399 -19.35 12.72 8.20
C GLY A 399 -18.17 13.33 7.44
N CYS A 400 -18.24 13.42 6.10
CA CYS A 400 -17.12 13.88 5.28
C CYS A 400 -17.11 15.42 5.13
N ASN A 401 -15.92 16.01 5.07
CA ASN A 401 -15.74 17.41 4.62
C ASN A 401 -15.39 17.44 3.14
N ILE A 402 -16.22 18.07 2.31
CA ILE A 402 -16.10 18.02 0.85
C ILE A 402 -16.02 19.44 0.26
N SER A 403 -15.04 19.68 -0.62
CA SER A 403 -14.86 21.01 -1.23
C SER A 403 -15.41 21.14 -2.65
N SER A 404 -15.79 20.06 -3.33
CA SER A 404 -16.59 20.05 -4.56
C SER A 404 -17.08 18.64 -4.87
N VAL A 405 -18.20 18.53 -5.58
CA VAL A 405 -18.76 17.28 -6.09
C VAL A 405 -19.10 17.42 -7.57
N LEU A 406 -18.56 16.52 -8.38
CA LEU A 406 -18.93 16.33 -9.77
C LEU A 406 -19.79 15.08 -9.90
N LEU A 407 -21.01 15.25 -10.40
CA LEU A 407 -22.03 14.20 -10.56
C LEU A 407 -21.92 13.56 -11.94
N GLY A 408 -21.87 12.23 -11.98
CA GLY A 408 -21.73 11.47 -13.22
C GLY A 408 -23.06 11.04 -13.86
N GLU A 409 -22.89 10.34 -14.98
CA GLU A 409 -23.78 9.35 -15.63
C GLU A 409 -24.67 8.42 -14.79
N LYS A 410 -26.00 8.40 -14.96
CA LYS A 410 -26.91 7.28 -14.63
C LYS A 410 -26.67 6.66 -13.24
N MET A 411 -26.49 7.51 -12.24
CA MET A 411 -26.12 7.08 -10.90
C MET A 411 -27.32 6.50 -10.15
N THR A 412 -27.06 5.58 -9.21
CA THR A 412 -28.10 4.94 -8.39
C THR A 412 -27.64 4.79 -6.94
N ASN A 413 -28.51 5.01 -5.96
CA ASN A 413 -28.20 4.81 -4.53
C ASN A 413 -26.94 5.57 -4.06
N ILE A 414 -26.89 6.87 -4.32
CA ILE A 414 -25.83 7.76 -3.82
C ILE A 414 -26.37 8.53 -2.61
N PHE A 415 -25.69 8.39 -1.47
CA PHE A 415 -26.13 8.98 -0.21
C PHE A 415 -24.99 9.71 0.50
N PHE A 416 -25.26 10.95 0.90
CA PHE A 416 -24.41 11.76 1.77
C PHE A 416 -25.13 11.96 3.10
N ALA A 417 -24.50 11.61 4.21
CA ALA A 417 -25.04 11.70 5.56
C ALA A 417 -24.15 12.57 6.43
N ASN A 418 -24.68 13.55 7.15
CA ASN A 418 -23.91 14.36 8.11
C ASN A 418 -22.63 14.99 7.49
N CYS A 419 -22.63 15.24 6.18
CA CYS A 419 -21.48 15.78 5.47
C CYS A 419 -21.46 17.30 5.55
N THR A 420 -20.27 17.89 5.52
CA THR A 420 -20.08 19.34 5.44
C THR A 420 -19.49 19.72 4.10
N PHE A 421 -20.17 20.60 3.38
CA PHE A 421 -19.71 21.18 2.12
C PHE A 421 -19.10 22.56 2.38
N ALA A 422 -17.87 22.77 1.88
CA ALA A 422 -17.15 24.03 2.04
C ALA A 422 -17.88 25.22 1.39
N LYS A 423 -17.51 26.46 1.75
CA LYS A 423 -18.14 27.67 1.16
C LYS A 423 -17.94 27.75 -0.37
N SER A 424 -16.79 27.28 -0.84
CA SER A 424 -16.46 27.18 -2.25
C SER A 424 -16.93 25.87 -2.90
N ALA A 425 -17.75 25.08 -2.20
CA ALA A 425 -18.21 23.81 -2.75
C ALA A 425 -19.17 24.04 -3.90
N GLU A 426 -18.78 23.49 -5.05
CA GLU A 426 -19.61 23.41 -6.23
C GLU A 426 -20.14 21.98 -6.35
N ILE A 427 -21.45 21.86 -6.61
CA ILE A 427 -22.11 20.63 -7.01
C ILE A 427 -22.54 20.84 -8.45
N SER A 428 -21.99 20.06 -9.38
CA SER A 428 -22.23 20.22 -10.81
C SER A 428 -22.38 18.87 -11.51
N ASP A 429 -23.13 18.86 -12.61
CA ASP A 429 -23.18 17.72 -13.53
C ASP A 429 -21.87 17.63 -14.33
N SER A 430 -21.48 16.42 -14.74
CA SER A 430 -20.37 16.20 -15.66
C SER A 430 -20.60 16.97 -16.97
N PRO A 431 -19.62 17.71 -17.51
CA PRO A 431 -19.79 18.46 -18.75
C PRO A 431 -20.02 17.58 -19.99
N THR A 432 -19.76 16.28 -19.89
CA THR A 432 -19.99 15.30 -20.95
C THR A 432 -21.31 14.55 -20.82
N ALA A 433 -22.17 14.96 -19.88
CA ALA A 433 -23.43 14.31 -19.54
C ALA A 433 -24.43 14.33 -20.72
N ASN A 434 -24.64 13.19 -21.38
CA ASN A 434 -25.72 13.01 -22.36
C ASN A 434 -26.86 12.19 -21.75
N TYR A 435 -28.00 12.82 -21.50
CA TYR A 435 -29.15 12.14 -20.89
C TYR A 435 -30.43 12.34 -21.69
N ASP A 436 -31.02 11.22 -22.07
CA ASP A 436 -32.41 11.16 -22.51
C ASP A 436 -33.34 11.51 -21.34
N HIS A 437 -34.40 12.23 -21.70
CA HIS A 437 -35.28 12.98 -20.82
C HIS A 437 -35.85 12.21 -19.60
N LEU A 438 -36.05 12.96 -18.51
CA LEU A 438 -37.07 12.76 -17.45
C LEU A 438 -36.95 11.53 -16.51
N ASN A 439 -35.75 11.06 -16.13
CA ASN A 439 -35.67 10.07 -15.05
C ASN A 439 -35.60 10.70 -13.65
N LEU A 440 -36.74 10.73 -12.95
CA LEU A 440 -36.89 11.26 -11.58
C LEU A 440 -36.61 10.22 -10.48
N SER A 441 -36.39 8.95 -10.85
CA SER A 441 -36.50 7.84 -9.90
C SER A 441 -35.30 7.64 -8.98
N ASN A 442 -34.12 8.19 -9.31
CA ASN A 442 -32.88 7.97 -8.56
C ASN A 442 -32.18 9.28 -8.17
N PRO A 443 -32.70 10.06 -7.21
CA PRO A 443 -32.03 11.26 -6.75
C PRO A 443 -30.73 10.94 -5.99
N VAL A 444 -29.76 11.86 -6.07
CA VAL A 444 -28.65 11.91 -5.12
C VAL A 444 -29.17 12.47 -3.81
N ILE A 445 -29.02 11.72 -2.72
CA ILE A 445 -29.62 12.06 -1.42
C ILE A 445 -28.57 12.67 -0.51
N PHE A 446 -28.91 13.80 0.11
CA PHE A 446 -28.16 14.46 1.17
C PHE A 446 -29.04 14.47 2.41
N SER A 447 -28.62 13.79 3.49
CA SER A 447 -29.31 13.74 4.78
C SER A 447 -28.48 14.46 5.84
N ASP A 448 -29.08 15.41 6.54
CA ASP A 448 -28.48 16.14 7.68
C ASP A 448 -27.13 16.78 7.33
N CYS A 449 -26.99 17.26 6.10
CA CYS A 449 -25.77 17.88 5.61
C CYS A 449 -25.74 19.38 5.90
N THR A 450 -24.53 19.92 6.04
CA THR A 450 -24.29 21.37 6.18
C THR A 450 -23.66 21.92 4.91
N PHE A 451 -24.31 22.89 4.26
CA PHE A 451 -23.80 23.58 3.09
C PHE A 451 -23.39 25.02 3.46
N LYS A 452 -22.08 25.27 3.54
CA LYS A 452 -21.53 26.57 3.98
C LYS A 452 -21.53 27.66 2.90
N GLY A 453 -21.89 27.30 1.67
CA GLY A 453 -21.86 28.16 0.48
C GLY A 453 -23.20 28.15 -0.27
N LEU A 454 -23.11 28.40 -1.58
CA LEU A 454 -24.25 28.44 -2.48
C LEU A 454 -24.59 27.04 -3.01
N VAL A 455 -25.88 26.68 -2.97
CA VAL A 455 -26.44 25.56 -3.72
C VAL A 455 -27.18 26.10 -4.94
N SER A 456 -26.58 25.95 -6.13
CA SER A 456 -27.17 26.43 -7.38
C SER A 456 -28.08 25.44 -8.10
N GLY A 457 -28.18 24.21 -7.57
CA GLY A 457 -28.77 23.08 -8.29
C GLY A 457 -27.90 22.62 -9.47
N VAL A 458 -28.32 21.52 -10.07
CA VAL A 458 -27.73 20.94 -11.28
C VAL A 458 -28.85 20.72 -12.31
N ASP A 459 -28.51 20.82 -13.59
CA ASP A 459 -29.49 20.92 -14.66
C ASP A 459 -30.20 19.58 -14.93
N ILE A 460 -29.53 18.46 -14.63
CA ILE A 460 -29.96 17.14 -15.08
C ILE A 460 -30.22 16.19 -13.91
N THR A 461 -29.28 16.08 -12.97
CA THR A 461 -29.35 15.09 -11.89
C THR A 461 -30.28 15.55 -10.75
N PRO A 462 -31.36 14.81 -10.43
CA PRO A 462 -32.23 15.20 -9.33
C PRO A 462 -31.51 15.08 -7.98
N LEU A 463 -31.66 16.08 -7.13
CA LEU A 463 -31.10 16.13 -5.78
C LEU A 463 -32.21 16.05 -4.74
N SER A 464 -32.04 15.25 -3.68
CA SER A 464 -32.94 15.24 -2.51
C SER A 464 -32.16 15.64 -1.28
N ILE A 465 -32.44 16.80 -0.71
CA ILE A 465 -31.78 17.34 0.48
C ILE A 465 -32.79 17.29 1.64
N ARG A 466 -32.45 16.51 2.67
CA ARG A 466 -33.32 16.22 3.80
C ARG A 466 -32.60 16.57 5.10
N GLY A 467 -33.20 17.37 5.96
CA GLY A 467 -32.53 17.82 7.19
C GLY A 467 -31.36 18.78 6.94
N GLY A 468 -30.69 19.16 8.03
CA GLY A 468 -29.48 19.98 7.99
C GLY A 468 -29.72 21.45 7.64
N ASN A 469 -28.67 22.11 7.17
CA ASN A 469 -28.65 23.56 7.00
C ASN A 469 -27.92 24.00 5.73
N ILE A 470 -28.52 24.95 5.01
CA ILE A 470 -27.97 25.55 3.79
C ILE A 470 -27.83 27.05 4.00
N ARG A 471 -26.64 27.59 3.72
CA ARG A 471 -26.41 29.04 3.80
C ARG A 471 -27.21 29.80 2.74
N GLU A 472 -27.07 29.41 1.47
CA GLU A 472 -27.66 30.11 0.35
C GLU A 472 -28.10 29.11 -0.73
N VAL A 473 -29.31 29.28 -1.25
CA VAL A 473 -29.86 28.56 -2.40
C VAL A 473 -30.15 29.57 -3.50
N ASN A 474 -29.61 29.34 -4.70
CA ASN A 474 -29.91 30.13 -5.90
C ASN A 474 -30.02 29.21 -7.11
N LEU A 475 -31.18 28.60 -7.30
CA LEU A 475 -31.36 27.54 -8.29
C LEU A 475 -31.37 28.06 -9.73
N LYS A 476 -30.60 27.40 -10.61
CA LYS A 476 -30.66 27.63 -12.05
C LYS A 476 -31.99 27.10 -12.62
N SER A 477 -32.38 27.63 -13.78
CA SER A 477 -33.56 27.14 -14.50
C SER A 477 -33.49 25.63 -14.73
N ASN A 478 -34.60 24.94 -14.52
CA ASN A 478 -34.71 23.48 -14.62
C ASN A 478 -33.95 22.67 -13.56
N SER A 479 -33.35 23.31 -12.55
CA SER A 479 -32.73 22.58 -11.43
C SER A 479 -33.77 21.76 -10.68
N ARG A 480 -33.52 20.44 -10.56
CA ARG A 480 -34.42 19.49 -9.90
C ARG A 480 -33.96 19.20 -8.48
N VAL A 481 -34.58 19.86 -7.50
CA VAL A 481 -34.18 19.74 -6.10
C VAL A 481 -35.39 19.57 -5.17
N TYR A 482 -35.35 18.54 -4.34
CA TYR A 482 -36.36 18.26 -3.32
C TYR A 482 -35.78 18.60 -1.94
N PHE A 483 -36.31 19.63 -1.29
CA PHE A 483 -35.93 20.01 0.06
C PHE A 483 -36.97 19.51 1.07
N GLU A 484 -36.53 18.85 2.14
CA GLU A 484 -37.40 18.36 3.22
C GLU A 484 -36.77 18.59 4.59
N ASN A 485 -37.46 19.24 5.53
CA ASN A 485 -36.96 19.53 6.89
C ASN A 485 -35.61 20.31 6.92
N VAL A 486 -35.37 21.21 5.96
CA VAL A 486 -34.09 21.93 5.82
C VAL A 486 -34.20 23.36 6.36
N SER A 487 -33.18 23.84 7.07
CA SER A 487 -33.03 25.27 7.41
C SER A 487 -32.22 25.99 6.33
N ILE A 488 -32.74 27.07 5.76
CA ILE A 488 -32.15 27.79 4.63
C ILE A 488 -31.98 29.27 4.98
N GLY A 489 -30.74 29.78 4.90
CA GLY A 489 -30.44 31.19 5.18
C GLY A 489 -31.00 32.15 4.13
N SER A 490 -30.84 31.86 2.84
CA SER A 490 -31.54 32.60 1.78
C SER A 490 -31.94 31.72 0.60
N PHE A 491 -33.10 31.98 0.02
CA PHE A 491 -33.64 31.21 -1.10
C PHE A 491 -34.01 32.09 -2.29
N SER A 492 -33.44 31.77 -3.45
CA SER A 492 -33.83 32.29 -4.76
C SER A 492 -33.78 31.20 -5.84
N TYR A 493 -34.39 31.49 -6.98
CA TYR A 493 -34.25 30.73 -8.21
C TYR A 493 -34.45 31.64 -9.42
N ILE A 494 -34.00 31.17 -10.59
CA ILE A 494 -34.23 31.80 -11.90
C ILE A 494 -34.88 30.84 -12.89
N GLY A 495 -35.66 31.38 -13.83
CA GLY A 495 -36.26 30.61 -14.92
C GLY A 495 -37.32 29.61 -14.44
N ARG A 496 -37.30 28.39 -14.97
CA ARG A 496 -38.34 27.40 -14.73
C ARG A 496 -38.18 26.71 -13.36
N PRO A 497 -39.18 26.80 -12.45
CA PRO A 497 -39.11 26.19 -11.13
C PRO A 497 -39.38 24.68 -11.22
N LEU A 498 -38.37 23.86 -10.92
CA LEU A 498 -38.48 22.39 -10.81
C LEU A 498 -38.01 21.88 -9.44
N PHE A 499 -38.30 22.62 -8.37
CA PHE A 499 -37.96 22.24 -6.99
C PHE A 499 -39.23 22.04 -6.15
N THR A 500 -39.10 21.40 -4.99
CA THR A 500 -40.15 21.39 -3.95
C THR A 500 -39.52 21.66 -2.60
N THR A 501 -40.27 22.27 -1.71
CA THR A 501 -39.88 22.57 -0.33
C THR A 501 -40.94 22.01 0.60
N ARG A 502 -40.55 21.22 1.61
CA ARG A 502 -41.45 20.63 2.61
C ARG A 502 -40.87 20.77 4.00
N ASN A 503 -41.61 21.31 4.96
CA ASN A 503 -41.16 21.61 6.32
C ASN A 503 -39.82 22.37 6.35
N CYS A 504 -39.57 23.23 5.36
CA CYS A 504 -38.31 23.97 5.26
C CYS A 504 -38.48 25.35 5.90
N TYR A 505 -37.53 25.78 6.73
CA TYR A 505 -37.51 27.13 7.27
C TYR A 505 -36.59 28.01 6.42
N ILE A 506 -37.11 29.12 5.90
CA ILE A 506 -36.35 30.06 5.05
C ILE A 506 -36.23 31.40 5.76
N GLU A 507 -35.02 31.78 6.20
CA GLU A 507 -34.76 33.05 6.90
C GLU A 507 -34.97 34.25 5.97
N LYS A 508 -34.37 34.22 4.76
CA LYS A 508 -34.51 35.29 3.77
C LYS A 508 -35.05 34.76 2.45
N LEU A 509 -36.31 35.06 2.17
CA LEU A 509 -36.92 34.76 0.88
C LEU A 509 -36.64 35.86 -0.14
N VAL A 510 -36.03 35.52 -1.28
CA VAL A 510 -35.80 36.45 -2.40
C VAL A 510 -36.76 36.14 -3.55
N SER A 511 -36.87 34.88 -3.96
CA SER A 511 -37.84 34.44 -4.95
C SER A 511 -38.27 32.99 -4.72
N TRP A 512 -39.56 32.72 -4.85
CA TRP A 512 -40.15 31.38 -4.80
C TRP A 512 -41.45 31.35 -5.60
N SER A 513 -41.75 30.23 -6.24
CA SER A 513 -43.03 30.00 -6.89
C SER A 513 -43.46 28.55 -6.76
N GLN A 514 -44.71 28.29 -7.12
CA GLN A 514 -45.18 26.93 -7.36
C GLN A 514 -44.30 26.25 -8.43
N PRO A 515 -44.04 24.94 -8.30
CA PRO A 515 -43.27 24.19 -9.27
C PRO A 515 -44.02 24.02 -10.59
N SER A 516 -43.31 23.73 -11.68
CA SER A 516 -43.96 23.48 -12.99
C SER A 516 -44.76 22.18 -13.00
N ASN A 517 -45.87 22.14 -13.77
CA ASN A 517 -46.89 21.09 -13.66
C ASN A 517 -46.56 19.74 -14.30
N ASP A 518 -45.45 19.56 -15.00
CA ASP A 518 -45.22 18.43 -15.90
C ASP A 518 -44.29 17.33 -15.35
N VAL A 519 -43.78 17.50 -14.13
CA VAL A 519 -42.69 16.65 -13.58
C VAL A 519 -43.09 15.93 -12.29
N TYR A 520 -44.25 16.23 -11.70
CA TYR A 520 -44.61 15.75 -10.35
C TYR A 520 -45.70 14.69 -10.35
N GLN A 521 -45.70 13.85 -9.31
CA GLN A 521 -46.72 12.82 -9.11
C GLN A 521 -47.91 13.39 -8.33
N ARG A 522 -49.11 12.91 -8.65
CA ARG A 522 -50.36 13.28 -7.94
C ARG A 522 -50.19 13.05 -6.43
N GLY A 523 -50.52 14.07 -5.64
CA GLY A 523 -50.44 14.05 -4.18
C GLY A 523 -49.14 14.60 -3.60
N MET A 524 -48.12 14.93 -4.43
CA MET A 524 -46.94 15.64 -3.94
C MET A 524 -47.32 17.00 -3.38
N THR A 525 -46.67 17.39 -2.28
CA THR A 525 -46.87 18.68 -1.61
C THR A 525 -45.63 19.54 -1.68
N THR A 526 -45.82 20.85 -1.74
CA THR A 526 -44.76 21.85 -1.57
C THR A 526 -45.31 23.02 -0.79
N GLU A 527 -44.45 23.69 -0.04
CA GLU A 527 -44.84 24.79 0.81
C GLU A 527 -43.75 25.83 0.92
N ILE A 528 -44.13 27.02 1.33
CA ILE A 528 -43.23 28.07 1.73
C ILE A 528 -43.53 28.42 3.18
N SER A 529 -42.51 28.33 4.04
CA SER A 529 -42.58 28.72 5.45
C SER A 529 -41.57 29.84 5.68
N THR A 530 -42.08 31.03 5.97
CA THR A 530 -41.31 32.21 6.37
C THR A 530 -41.82 32.70 7.73
N ASP A 531 -41.18 33.74 8.28
CA ASP A 531 -41.67 34.39 9.51
C ASP A 531 -43.08 35.00 9.35
N GLU A 532 -43.57 35.18 8.11
CA GLU A 532 -44.90 35.70 7.81
C GLU A 532 -46.00 34.60 7.80
N GLY A 533 -45.62 33.32 7.84
CA GLY A 533 -46.55 32.19 7.88
C GLY A 533 -46.22 31.08 6.88
N ILE A 534 -47.12 30.10 6.78
CA ILE A 534 -46.98 28.92 5.93
C ILE A 534 -48.04 28.94 4.82
N THR A 535 -47.61 28.77 3.57
CA THR A 535 -48.52 28.52 2.44
C THR A 535 -48.19 27.18 1.79
N GLN A 536 -49.17 26.27 1.74
CA GLN A 536 -49.00 24.92 1.20
C GLN A 536 -49.76 24.70 -0.11
N TYR A 537 -49.22 23.84 -0.97
CA TYR A 537 -49.80 23.43 -2.24
C TYR A 537 -49.75 21.91 -2.40
N ILE A 538 -50.76 21.33 -3.03
CA ILE A 538 -50.82 19.92 -3.43
C ILE A 538 -50.96 19.80 -4.94
N TYR A 539 -50.15 18.94 -5.55
CA TYR A 539 -50.22 18.66 -6.97
C TYR A 539 -51.35 17.67 -7.27
N LYS A 540 -52.30 18.06 -8.13
CA LYS A 540 -53.49 17.24 -8.46
C LYS A 540 -53.29 16.37 -9.72
N SER A 541 -52.84 16.96 -10.81
CA SER A 541 -52.58 16.27 -12.10
C SER A 541 -51.86 17.20 -13.08
N PRO A 542 -51.35 16.70 -14.22
CA PRO A 542 -50.75 17.57 -15.26
C PRO A 542 -51.70 18.65 -15.80
N GLN A 543 -53.00 18.38 -15.82
CA GLN A 543 -54.03 19.29 -16.33
C GLN A 543 -54.47 20.34 -15.31
N VAL A 544 -54.47 19.99 -14.01
CA VAL A 544 -54.93 20.88 -12.92
C VAL A 544 -53.77 21.64 -12.28
N GLY A 545 -52.60 21.01 -12.19
CA GLY A 545 -51.41 21.59 -11.57
C GLY A 545 -51.44 21.59 -10.04
N TRP A 546 -50.74 22.58 -9.47
CA TRP A 546 -50.66 22.83 -8.04
C TRP A 546 -51.86 23.63 -7.53
N VAL A 547 -52.52 23.12 -6.50
CA VAL A 547 -53.68 23.76 -5.86
C VAL A 547 -53.31 24.11 -4.43
N LYS A 548 -53.62 25.33 -3.99
CA LYS A 548 -53.39 25.77 -2.60
C LYS A 548 -54.21 24.90 -1.65
N ILE A 549 -53.60 24.49 -0.54
CA ILE A 549 -54.28 23.81 0.56
C ILE A 549 -54.77 24.91 1.51
N GLU A 550 -56.08 24.93 1.78
CA GLU A 550 -56.71 25.87 2.72
C GLU A 550 -56.48 25.47 4.17
#